data_AF-A0A395D1P0-F1
#
_entry.id   AF-A0A395D1P0-F1
#
_cell.length_a   1.000
_cell.length_b   1.000
_cell.length_c   1.000
_cell.angle_alpha   90.00
_cell.angle_beta   90.00
_cell.angle_gamma   90.00
#
_symmetry.space_group_name_H-M   'P 1'
#
loop_
_entity.id
_entity.type
_entity.pdbx_description
1 polymer ?
#
loop_
_entity_poly.entity_id
_entity_poly.type
_entity_poly.pdbx_seq_one_letter_code
_entity_poly.pdbx_strand_id
1 'polypeptide(L)'
;LALLAARNTTPNLALYQAARFVLNVLRSIPELIMGIVFVAMVGFGALPGVLALGIHSIGMVGKFFAESIEHVDPRPIEAANATGATRLQVVWRAVLPQVLPQLADTAVYRWEYNFRASTVLGAVGAGGIGFELMAALRVLEYAQVSAILICILLCVTAVDGLGAAMRKSLE
;
A
#
# COMPACT_ATOMS: atom_id res chain seq x y z
N LEU A 1 -4.47 -1.77 12.59
CA LEU A 1 -5.76 -1.64 11.85
C LEU A 1 -6.23 -2.97 11.28
N ALA A 2 -5.42 -3.69 10.49
CA ALA A 2 -5.84 -4.96 9.87
C ALA A 2 -6.36 -6.02 10.88
N LEU A 3 -5.66 -6.25 12.00
CA LEU A 3 -6.10 -7.14 13.08
C LEU A 3 -7.45 -6.73 13.72
N LEU A 4 -7.78 -5.43 13.71
CA LEU A 4 -9.07 -4.92 14.20
C LEU A 4 -10.14 -4.91 13.11
N ALA A 5 -9.77 -5.10 11.85
CA ALA A 5 -10.68 -5.14 10.71
C ALA A 5 -10.99 -6.57 10.24
N ALA A 6 -10.44 -7.58 10.92
CA ALA A 6 -10.62 -8.99 10.64
C ALA A 6 -11.53 -9.65 11.69
N ARG A 7 -12.62 -10.28 11.25
CA ARG A 7 -13.67 -10.84 12.15
C ARG A 7 -13.15 -11.85 13.18
N ASN A 8 -12.17 -12.66 12.81
CA ASN A 8 -11.63 -13.73 13.66
C ASN A 8 -10.67 -13.24 14.77
N THR A 9 -10.12 -12.03 14.64
CA THR A 9 -9.13 -11.49 15.59
C THR A 9 -9.64 -10.28 16.36
N THR A 10 -10.73 -9.64 15.91
CA THR A 10 -11.27 -8.43 16.54
C THR A 10 -11.97 -8.74 17.87
N PRO A 11 -11.75 -7.94 18.93
CA PRO A 11 -12.35 -8.21 20.24
C PRO A 11 -13.85 -7.89 20.35
N ASN A 12 -14.38 -6.95 19.56
CA ASN A 12 -15.81 -6.61 19.54
C ASN A 12 -16.29 -6.19 18.13
N LEU A 13 -17.60 -6.25 17.89
CA LEU A 13 -18.19 -5.90 16.59
C LEU A 13 -18.07 -4.41 16.26
N ALA A 14 -18.08 -3.53 17.27
CA ALA A 14 -17.97 -2.09 17.07
C ALA A 14 -16.59 -1.68 16.54
N LEU A 15 -15.49 -2.22 17.10
CA LEU A 15 -14.14 -1.95 16.58
C LEU A 15 -13.96 -2.55 15.19
N TYR A 16 -14.57 -3.70 14.91
CA TYR A 16 -14.56 -4.30 13.57
C TYR A 16 -15.15 -3.34 12.53
N GLN A 17 -16.36 -2.84 12.79
CA GLN A 17 -17.03 -1.90 11.90
C GLN A 17 -16.27 -0.58 11.79
N ALA A 18 -15.76 -0.04 12.90
CA ALA A 18 -14.98 1.19 12.90
C ALA A 18 -13.69 1.04 12.07
N ALA A 19 -12.94 -0.06 12.25
CA ALA A 19 -11.72 -0.30 11.51
C ALA A 19 -11.99 -0.48 10.00
N ARG A 20 -13.02 -1.25 9.62
CA ARG A 20 -13.43 -1.39 8.22
C ARG A 20 -13.91 -0.06 7.63
N PHE A 21 -14.63 0.75 8.39
CA PHE A 21 -15.06 2.08 7.98
C PHE A 21 -13.85 2.99 7.71
N VAL A 22 -12.89 3.06 8.63
CA VAL A 22 -11.66 3.84 8.44
C VAL A 22 -10.92 3.40 7.18
N LEU A 23 -10.71 2.09 7.00
CA LEU A 23 -10.04 1.56 5.79
C LEU A 23 -10.80 1.91 4.51
N ASN A 24 -12.13 1.90 4.54
CA ASN A 24 -12.97 2.31 3.41
C ASN A 24 -12.85 3.81 3.11
N VAL A 25 -12.83 4.66 4.14
CA VAL A 25 -12.66 6.10 3.99
C VAL A 25 -11.29 6.42 3.38
N LEU A 26 -10.21 5.85 3.91
CA LEU A 26 -8.85 6.11 3.44
C LEU A 26 -8.66 5.79 1.95
N ARG A 27 -9.35 4.76 1.44
CA ARG A 27 -9.28 4.33 0.03
C ARG A 27 -10.38 4.88 -0.88
N SER A 28 -11.34 5.64 -0.33
CA SER A 28 -12.50 6.14 -1.09
C SER A 28 -12.13 7.24 -2.07
N ILE A 29 -11.13 8.05 -1.73
CA ILE A 29 -10.64 9.15 -2.57
C ILE A 29 -9.48 8.64 -3.42
N PRO A 30 -9.53 8.79 -4.76
CA PRO A 30 -8.41 8.50 -5.64
C PRO A 30 -7.15 9.27 -5.23
N GLU A 31 -5.99 8.62 -5.31
CA GLU A 31 -4.69 9.21 -4.92
C GLU A 31 -4.34 10.49 -5.68
N LEU A 32 -4.77 10.64 -6.95
CA LEU A 32 -4.57 11.90 -7.70
C LEU A 32 -5.35 13.07 -7.11
N ILE A 33 -6.63 12.85 -6.78
CA ILE A 33 -7.48 13.87 -6.17
C ILE A 33 -6.90 14.24 -4.80
N MET A 34 -6.50 13.22 -4.02
CA MET A 34 -5.86 13.43 -2.73
C MET A 34 -4.55 14.20 -2.86
N GLY A 35 -3.75 13.92 -3.89
CA GLY A 35 -2.53 14.66 -4.22
C GLY A 35 -2.78 16.13 -4.49
N ILE A 36 -3.77 16.46 -5.31
CA ILE A 36 -4.15 17.86 -5.61
C ILE A 36 -4.55 18.59 -4.31
N VAL A 37 -5.35 17.94 -3.46
CA VAL A 37 -5.76 18.50 -2.16
C VAL A 37 -4.54 18.73 -1.25
N PHE A 38 -3.61 17.77 -1.16
CA PHE A 38 -2.40 17.94 -0.35
C PHE A 38 -1.44 19.00 -0.90
N VAL A 39 -1.32 19.14 -2.23
CA VAL A 39 -0.55 20.24 -2.82
C VAL A 39 -1.17 21.58 -2.45
N ALA A 40 -2.50 21.70 -2.47
CA ALA A 40 -3.19 22.92 -2.05
C ALA A 40 -3.00 23.23 -0.55
N MET A 41 -2.94 22.20 0.31
CA MET A 41 -2.79 22.37 1.75
C MET A 41 -1.35 22.62 2.21
N VAL A 42 -0.37 21.94 1.61
CA VAL A 42 1.02 21.89 2.11
C VAL A 42 2.02 22.51 1.12
N GLY A 43 1.58 22.85 -0.09
CA GLY A 43 2.41 23.41 -1.15
C GLY A 43 2.99 22.34 -2.09
N PHE A 44 3.76 22.79 -3.08
CA PHE A 44 4.42 21.91 -4.04
C PHE A 44 5.60 21.15 -3.43
N GLY A 45 5.89 19.97 -3.97
CA GLY A 45 7.06 19.16 -3.59
C GLY A 45 6.69 17.72 -3.26
N ALA A 46 7.66 16.95 -2.75
CA ALA A 46 7.50 15.51 -2.53
C ALA A 46 6.46 15.14 -1.45
N LEU A 47 6.30 16.01 -0.43
CA LEU A 47 5.47 15.73 0.74
C LEU A 47 3.98 15.45 0.39
N PRO A 48 3.30 16.27 -0.44
CA PRO A 48 1.95 15.95 -0.92
C PRO A 48 1.80 14.56 -1.55
N GLY A 49 2.78 14.15 -2.36
CA GLY A 49 2.77 12.83 -2.99
C GLY A 49 2.90 11.70 -1.98
N VAL A 50 3.81 11.85 -1.00
CA VAL A 50 3.99 10.88 0.10
C VAL A 50 2.70 10.77 0.93
N LEU A 51 2.05 11.89 1.26
CA LEU A 51 0.81 11.88 2.01
C LEU A 51 -0.33 11.22 1.22
N ALA A 52 -0.50 11.59 -0.05
CA ALA A 52 -1.55 11.05 -0.91
C ALA A 52 -1.41 9.54 -1.10
N LEU A 53 -0.22 9.08 -1.49
CA LEU A 53 0.05 7.65 -1.69
C LEU A 53 0.02 6.89 -0.37
N GLY A 54 0.59 7.44 0.69
CA GLY A 54 0.66 6.79 2.00
C GLY A 54 -0.72 6.54 2.59
N ILE A 55 -1.57 7.57 2.63
CA ILE A 55 -2.94 7.47 3.16
C ILE A 55 -3.77 6.48 2.36
N HIS A 56 -3.74 6.58 1.02
CA HIS A 56 -4.46 5.65 0.16
C HIS A 56 -3.95 4.21 0.33
N SER A 57 -2.63 4.03 0.45
CA SER A 57 -2.00 2.73 0.67
C SER A 57 -2.39 2.10 2.00
N ILE A 58 -2.46 2.86 3.10
CA ILE A 58 -2.92 2.34 4.39
C ILE A 58 -4.32 1.74 4.27
N GLY A 59 -5.21 2.42 3.53
CA GLY A 59 -6.58 1.94 3.28
C GLY A 59 -6.63 0.62 2.52
N MET A 60 -5.91 0.51 1.40
CA MET A 60 -5.89 -0.73 0.60
C MET A 60 -5.15 -1.86 1.31
N VAL A 61 -3.92 -1.63 1.76
CA VAL A 61 -3.08 -2.67 2.37
C VAL A 61 -3.75 -3.17 3.65
N GLY A 62 -4.27 -2.25 4.48
CA GLY A 62 -4.98 -2.64 5.69
C GLY A 62 -6.22 -3.49 5.41
N LYS A 63 -6.93 -3.25 4.29
CA LYS A 63 -8.06 -4.08 3.87
C LYS A 63 -7.61 -5.47 3.42
N PHE A 64 -6.62 -5.56 2.53
CA PHE A 64 -6.14 -6.87 2.06
C PHE A 64 -5.50 -7.68 3.17
N PHE A 65 -4.75 -7.04 4.08
CA PHE A 65 -4.22 -7.69 5.26
C PHE A 65 -5.35 -8.26 6.13
N ALA A 66 -6.43 -7.50 6.35
CA ALA A 66 -7.58 -7.98 7.10
C ALA A 66 -8.27 -9.17 6.41
N GLU A 67 -8.40 -9.14 5.08
CA GLU A 67 -8.95 -10.25 4.30
C GLU A 67 -8.07 -11.49 4.37
N SER A 68 -6.74 -11.36 4.24
CA SER A 68 -5.80 -12.47 4.45
C SER A 68 -5.93 -13.07 5.85
N ILE A 69 -6.05 -12.23 6.88
CA ILE A 69 -6.26 -12.69 8.26
C ILE A 69 -7.59 -13.44 8.40
N GLU A 70 -8.68 -12.98 7.78
CA GLU A 70 -10.00 -13.63 7.84
C GLU A 70 -10.04 -15.02 7.17
N HIS A 71 -9.17 -15.27 6.19
CA HIS A 71 -9.13 -16.53 5.42
C HIS A 71 -8.12 -17.57 5.98
N VAL A 72 -7.57 -17.33 7.16
CA VAL A 72 -6.66 -18.26 7.85
C VAL A 72 -7.37 -19.57 8.21
N ASP A 73 -6.65 -20.69 8.12
CA ASP A 73 -7.15 -22.01 8.54
C ASP A 73 -7.51 -21.99 10.05
N PRO A 74 -8.74 -22.38 10.44
CA PRO A 74 -9.13 -22.39 11.84
C PRO A 74 -8.39 -23.46 12.67
N ARG A 75 -7.84 -24.53 12.07
CA ARG A 75 -7.27 -25.67 12.81
C ARG A 75 -6.10 -25.26 13.73
N PRO A 76 -5.08 -24.48 13.30
CA PRO A 76 -4.03 -24.01 14.20
C PRO A 76 -4.53 -23.05 15.29
N ILE A 77 -5.61 -22.31 15.02
CA ILE A 77 -6.25 -21.39 15.98
C ILE A 77 -6.95 -22.19 17.07
N GLU A 78 -7.74 -23.21 16.70
CA GLU A 78 -8.43 -24.12 17.62
C GLU A 78 -7.44 -24.90 18.48
N ALA A 79 -6.36 -25.42 17.88
CA ALA A 79 -5.30 -26.11 18.61
C ALA A 79 -4.62 -25.19 19.64
N ALA A 80 -4.31 -23.95 19.28
CA ALA A 80 -3.74 -22.98 20.20
C ALA A 80 -4.71 -22.67 21.37
N ASN A 81 -5.99 -22.47 21.08
CA ASN A 81 -7.02 -22.25 22.10
C ASN A 81 -7.16 -23.46 23.06
N ALA A 82 -7.08 -24.69 22.54
CA ALA A 82 -7.15 -25.91 23.34
C ALA A 82 -5.99 -26.04 24.36
N THR A 83 -4.84 -25.42 24.08
CA THR A 83 -3.71 -25.35 25.02
C THR A 83 -3.83 -24.26 26.09
N GLY A 84 -4.92 -23.49 26.10
CA GLY A 84 -5.11 -22.36 27.00
C GLY A 84 -4.37 -21.08 26.57
N ALA A 85 -3.99 -20.97 25.29
CA ALA A 85 -3.28 -19.80 24.79
C ALA A 85 -4.14 -18.53 24.90
N THR A 86 -3.51 -17.41 25.26
CA THR A 86 -4.19 -16.10 25.27
C THR A 86 -4.46 -15.61 23.84
N ARG A 87 -5.42 -14.70 23.64
CA ARG A 87 -5.73 -14.14 22.32
C ARG A 87 -4.50 -13.59 21.59
N LEU A 88 -3.60 -12.92 22.32
CA LEU A 88 -2.39 -12.37 21.74
C LEU A 88 -1.42 -13.49 21.28
N GLN A 89 -1.31 -14.58 22.06
CA GLN A 89 -0.51 -15.74 21.67
C GLN A 89 -1.07 -16.44 20.43
N VAL A 90 -2.39 -16.56 20.32
CA VAL A 90 -3.07 -17.10 19.13
C VAL A 90 -2.75 -16.24 17.90
N VAL A 91 -2.87 -14.91 18.01
CA VAL A 91 -2.54 -14.00 16.90
C VAL A 91 -1.07 -14.14 16.48
N TRP A 92 -0.15 -14.11 17.43
CA TRP A 92 1.29 -14.14 17.12
C TRP A 92 1.80 -15.49 16.64
N ARG A 93 1.24 -16.61 17.13
CA ARG A 93 1.79 -17.95 16.90
C ARG A 93 0.95 -18.82 15.96
N ALA A 94 -0.35 -18.58 15.85
CA ALA A 94 -1.22 -19.32 14.94
C ALA A 94 -1.57 -18.49 13.71
N VAL A 95 -1.97 -17.22 13.86
CA VAL A 95 -2.49 -16.41 12.74
C VAL A 95 -1.36 -15.79 11.92
N LEU A 96 -0.48 -15.03 12.56
CA LEU A 96 0.54 -14.23 11.88
C LEU A 96 1.45 -15.09 10.98
N PRO A 97 1.99 -16.24 11.42
CA PRO A 97 2.87 -17.05 10.57
C PRO A 97 2.19 -17.56 9.29
N GLN A 98 0.88 -17.83 9.34
CA GLN A 98 0.13 -18.30 8.18
C GLN A 98 -0.07 -17.20 7.12
N VAL A 99 -0.22 -15.95 7.53
CA VAL A 99 -0.48 -14.83 6.61
C VAL A 99 0.76 -14.07 6.20
N LEU A 100 1.87 -14.18 6.94
CA LEU A 100 3.09 -13.42 6.69
C LEU A 100 3.55 -13.40 5.23
N PRO A 101 3.59 -14.55 4.51
CA PRO A 101 3.97 -14.55 3.09
C PRO A 101 3.04 -13.67 2.24
N GLN A 102 1.73 -13.76 2.46
CA GLN A 102 0.73 -12.98 1.72
C GLN A 102 0.74 -11.50 2.10
N LEU A 103 1.00 -11.16 3.37
CA LEU A 103 1.18 -9.77 3.81
C LEU A 103 2.40 -9.15 3.13
N ALA A 104 3.51 -9.89 3.08
CA ALA A 104 4.75 -9.44 2.45
C ALA A 104 4.57 -9.27 0.94
N ASP A 105 3.93 -10.22 0.26
CA ASP A 105 3.59 -10.12 -1.16
C ASP A 105 2.74 -8.86 -1.46
N THR A 106 1.67 -8.66 -0.70
CA THR A 106 0.80 -7.47 -0.83
C THR A 106 1.56 -6.17 -0.59
N ALA A 107 2.50 -6.15 0.37
CA ALA A 107 3.32 -4.98 0.68
C ALA A 107 4.29 -4.65 -0.47
N VAL A 108 4.97 -5.65 -1.02
CA VAL A 108 5.89 -5.49 -2.16
C VAL A 108 5.11 -5.01 -3.40
N TYR A 109 3.98 -5.64 -3.69
CA TYR A 109 3.11 -5.22 -4.80
C TYR A 109 2.64 -3.76 -4.65
N ARG A 110 2.21 -3.36 -3.44
CA ARG A 110 1.79 -1.97 -3.20
C ARG A 110 2.95 -0.99 -3.31
N TRP A 111 4.16 -1.40 -2.92
CA TRP A 111 5.35 -0.58 -3.07
C TRP A 111 5.70 -0.32 -4.55
N GLU A 112 5.71 -1.36 -5.39
CA GLU A 112 5.89 -1.24 -6.85
C GLU A 112 4.81 -0.34 -7.48
N TYR A 113 3.55 -0.52 -7.06
CA TYR A 113 2.45 0.35 -7.47
C TYR A 113 2.71 1.81 -7.10
N ASN A 114 3.07 2.09 -5.84
CA ASN A 114 3.33 3.45 -5.36
C ASN A 114 4.50 4.11 -6.09
N PHE A 115 5.55 3.34 -6.41
CA PHE A 115 6.66 3.85 -7.20
C PHE A 115 6.19 4.38 -8.56
N ARG A 116 5.39 3.60 -9.30
CA ARG A 116 4.79 4.05 -10.56
C ARG A 116 3.82 5.21 -10.37
N ALA A 117 2.91 5.11 -9.41
CA ALA A 117 1.91 6.16 -9.12
C ALA A 117 2.55 7.51 -8.75
N SER A 118 3.72 7.49 -8.09
CA SER A 118 4.48 8.71 -7.76
C SER A 118 4.89 9.53 -8.99
N THR A 119 5.16 8.88 -10.12
CA THR A 119 5.49 9.56 -11.39
C THR A 119 4.29 10.34 -11.92
N VAL A 120 3.07 9.79 -11.79
CA VAL A 120 1.84 10.48 -12.20
C VAL A 120 1.51 11.61 -11.22
N LEU A 121 1.72 11.40 -9.92
CA LEU A 121 1.53 12.45 -8.91
C LEU A 121 2.49 13.63 -9.09
N GLY A 122 3.71 13.39 -9.60
CA GLY A 122 4.64 14.47 -9.92
C GLY A 122 4.06 15.49 -10.91
N ALA A 123 3.20 15.03 -11.82
CA ALA A 123 2.51 15.89 -12.79
C ALA A 123 1.56 16.92 -12.16
N VAL A 124 0.97 16.59 -11.01
CA VAL A 124 0.00 17.46 -10.32
C VAL A 124 0.65 18.32 -9.24
N GLY A 125 1.98 18.34 -9.16
CA GLY A 125 2.72 19.19 -8.23
C GLY A 125 3.37 18.47 -7.06
N ALA A 126 3.34 17.13 -7.03
CA ALA A 126 4.07 16.34 -6.04
C ALA A 126 5.60 16.26 -6.30
N GLY A 127 6.10 16.99 -7.31
CA GLY A 127 7.53 17.06 -7.64
C GLY A 127 8.11 15.79 -8.28
N GLY A 128 9.44 15.66 -8.27
CA GLY A 128 10.14 14.49 -8.81
C GLY A 128 10.13 14.40 -10.33
N ILE A 129 10.43 13.21 -10.86
CA ILE A 129 10.61 13.00 -12.32
C ILE A 129 9.33 13.26 -13.13
N GLY A 130 8.15 13.09 -12.52
CA GLY A 130 6.87 13.41 -13.14
C GLY A 130 6.66 14.91 -13.36
N PHE A 131 7.24 15.74 -12.49
CA PHE A 131 7.21 17.20 -12.66
C PHE A 131 8.06 17.62 -13.87
N GLU A 132 9.27 17.08 -13.99
CA GLU A 132 10.17 17.34 -15.14
C GLU A 132 9.54 16.86 -16.46
N LEU A 133 8.90 15.69 -16.45
CA LEU A 133 8.16 15.18 -17.60
C LEU A 133 7.09 16.18 -18.06
N MET A 134 6.29 16.70 -17.12
CA MET A 134 5.26 17.68 -17.43
C MET A 134 5.83 19.03 -17.85
N ALA A 135 6.97 19.45 -17.28
CA ALA A 135 7.65 20.68 -17.68
C ALA A 135 8.11 20.61 -19.14
N ALA A 136 8.78 19.52 -19.53
CA ALA A 136 9.24 19.29 -20.90
C ALA A 136 8.06 19.16 -21.89
N LEU A 137 6.99 18.46 -21.50
CA LEU A 137 5.77 18.35 -22.31
C LEU A 137 5.10 19.70 -22.56
N ARG A 138 5.08 20.61 -21.59
CA ARG A 138 4.46 21.94 -21.74
C ARG A 138 5.14 22.81 -22.78
N VAL A 139 6.44 22.64 -22.97
CA VAL A 139 7.22 23.35 -24.01
C VAL A 139 7.40 22.53 -25.30
N LEU A 140 6.77 21.34 -25.38
CA LEU A 140 6.83 20.43 -26.53
C LEU A 140 8.26 19.97 -26.88
N GLU A 141 9.15 19.89 -25.88
CA GLU A 141 10.54 19.43 -26.03
C GLU A 141 10.61 17.89 -26.09
N TYR A 142 10.18 17.32 -27.21
CA TYR A 142 10.02 15.87 -27.34
C TYR A 142 11.30 15.06 -27.14
N ALA A 143 12.47 15.64 -27.43
CA ALA A 143 13.76 15.02 -27.14
C ALA A 143 13.95 14.82 -25.62
N GLN A 144 13.65 15.83 -24.82
CA GLN A 144 13.72 15.71 -23.36
C GLN A 144 12.62 14.78 -22.82
N VAL A 145 11.40 14.85 -23.36
CA VAL A 145 10.30 13.96 -22.96
C VAL A 145 10.67 12.49 -23.18
N SER A 146 11.18 12.14 -24.37
CA SER A 146 11.59 10.77 -24.68
C SER A 146 12.72 10.27 -23.78
N ALA A 147 13.71 11.12 -23.48
CA ALA A 147 14.77 10.79 -22.53
C ALA A 147 14.21 10.50 -21.12
N ILE A 148 13.31 11.34 -20.62
CA ILE A 148 12.67 11.14 -19.31
C ILE A 148 11.84 9.84 -19.29
N LEU A 149 11.09 9.55 -20.35
CA LEU A 149 10.30 8.31 -20.46
C LEU A 149 11.19 7.06 -20.43
N ILE A 150 12.34 7.08 -21.12
CA ILE A 150 13.33 5.99 -21.05
C ILE A 150 13.86 5.83 -19.63
N CYS A 151 14.19 6.93 -18.94
CA CYS A 151 14.63 6.87 -17.54
C CYS A 151 13.55 6.26 -16.63
N ILE A 152 12.28 6.67 -16.76
CA ILE A 152 11.17 6.11 -16.00
C ILE A 152 11.04 4.60 -16.29
N LEU A 153 11.10 4.19 -17.56
CA LEU A 153 11.03 2.78 -17.95
C LEU A 153 12.13 1.94 -17.29
N LEU A 154 13.38 2.42 -17.33
CA LEU A 154 14.52 1.74 -16.71
C LEU A 154 14.35 1.61 -15.20
N CYS A 155 13.93 2.69 -14.53
CA CYS A 155 13.68 2.68 -13.09
C CYS A 155 12.56 1.73 -12.69
N VAL A 156 11.43 1.77 -13.41
CA VAL A 156 10.28 0.87 -13.14
C VAL A 156 10.68 -0.58 -13.37
N THR A 157 11.42 -0.88 -14.45
CA THR A 157 11.90 -2.24 -14.73
C THR A 157 12.83 -2.74 -13.62
N ALA A 158 13.73 -1.89 -13.12
CA ALA A 158 14.59 -2.24 -12.00
C ALA A 158 13.80 -2.50 -10.71
N VAL A 159 12.81 -1.66 -10.42
CA VAL A 159 11.92 -1.79 -9.25
C VAL A 159 11.09 -3.08 -9.31
N ASP A 160 10.48 -3.38 -10.46
CA ASP A 160 9.70 -4.60 -10.67
C ASP A 160 10.60 -5.86 -10.57
N GLY A 161 11.83 -5.78 -11.09
CA GLY A 161 12.82 -6.85 -10.96
C GLY A 161 13.25 -7.11 -9.52
N LEU A 162 13.48 -6.05 -8.73
CA LEU A 162 13.78 -6.15 -7.30
C LEU A 162 12.59 -6.74 -6.53
N GLY A 163 11.37 -6.29 -6.79
CA GLY A 163 10.18 -6.81 -6.14
C GLY A 163 9.91 -8.28 -6.50
N ALA A 164 10.19 -8.70 -7.74
CA ALA A 164 10.13 -10.11 -8.13
C ALA A 164 11.16 -10.96 -7.37
N ALA A 165 12.39 -10.47 -7.21
CA ALA A 165 13.41 -11.16 -6.41
C ALA A 165 13.01 -11.27 -4.93
N MET A 166 12.42 -10.21 -4.36
CA MET A 166 11.90 -10.22 -2.99
C MET A 166 10.75 -11.22 -2.81
N ARG A 167 9.80 -11.28 -3.76
CA ARG A 167 8.69 -12.25 -3.74
C ARG A 167 9.19 -13.69 -3.78
N LYS A 168 10.17 -14.00 -4.63
CA LYS A 168 10.76 -15.34 -4.70
C LYS A 168 11.42 -15.79 -3.40
N SER A 169 11.89 -14.85 -2.56
CA SER A 169 12.45 -15.16 -1.24
C SER A 169 11.38 -15.45 -0.18
N LEU A 170 10.10 -15.17 -0.47
CA LEU A 170 8.98 -15.37 0.45
C LEU A 170 8.26 -16.71 0.23
N GLU A 171 8.58 -17.41 -0.87
CA GLU A 171 8.16 -18.78 -1.20
C GLU A 171 9.11 -19.81 -0.55
#